data_AF-A0A4Y4XNP8-F1
#
_entry.id   AF-A0A4Y4XNP8-F1
#
_cell.length_a   1.000
_cell.length_b   1.000
_cell.length_c   1.000
_cell.angle_alpha   90.00
_cell.angle_beta   90.00
_cell.angle_gamma   90.00
#
_symmetry.space_group_name_H-M   'P 1'
#
loop_
_entity.id
_entity.type
_entity.pdbx_description
1 polymer ?
#
loop_
_entity_poly.entity_id
_entity_poly.type
_entity_poly.pdbx_seq_one_letter_code
_entity_poly.pdbx_strand_id
1 'polypeptide(L)'
;KNESVLLMKSDGSKENGRITKLIGFLGLARTEIENAYAGDIVAIAGFNAMDVGDSVVDPTNPMPLDPMHLEEPTMSVYFAVNDSPLAGLEGKHVTANKLKDRLLKEMQTNIAMKCEEMGEGKFKVSGRGELQITILAENLRREGFEFSISRPEVIIKEENGVKCEPFEHLVIDTPQDFSGAIIERLGKRKAEMKAMNP
;
A
#
# COMPACT_ATOMS: atom_id res chain seq x y z
N LYS A 1 -29.68 8.53 -4.24
CA LYS A 1 -29.20 9.35 -3.09
C LYS A 1 -30.10 9.11 -1.88
N ASN A 2 -29.61 9.25 -0.63
CA ASN A 2 -30.36 9.06 0.64
C ASN A 2 -30.86 7.64 0.93
N GLU A 3 -30.32 6.65 0.23
CA GLU A 3 -30.69 5.23 0.34
C GLU A 3 -29.91 4.55 1.46
N SER A 4 -30.59 3.66 2.20
CA SER A 4 -29.99 2.81 3.24
C SER A 4 -29.43 1.56 2.59
N VAL A 5 -28.16 1.28 2.86
CA VAL A 5 -27.39 0.23 2.20
C VAL A 5 -26.58 -0.55 3.24
N LEU A 6 -26.15 -1.74 2.87
CA LEU A 6 -25.29 -2.58 3.68
C LEU A 6 -23.89 -2.59 3.07
N LEU A 7 -22.89 -2.18 3.84
CA LEU A 7 -21.48 -2.37 3.50
C LEU A 7 -21.06 -3.76 3.94
N MET A 8 -20.66 -4.59 2.98
CA MET A 8 -20.04 -5.88 3.22
C MET A 8 -18.54 -5.75 3.01
N LYS A 9 -17.77 -5.92 4.08
CA LYS A 9 -16.33 -5.78 4.04
C LYS A 9 -15.66 -7.05 3.53
N SER A 10 -14.46 -6.88 2.99
CA SER A 10 -13.60 -7.98 2.54
C SER A 10 -13.27 -9.01 3.64
N ASP A 11 -13.28 -8.61 4.91
CA ASP A 11 -13.09 -9.49 6.08
C ASP A 11 -14.37 -10.25 6.51
N GLY A 12 -15.49 -10.02 5.82
CA GLY A 12 -16.79 -10.62 6.10
C GLY A 12 -17.66 -9.84 7.09
N SER A 13 -17.13 -8.76 7.70
CA SER A 13 -17.92 -7.89 8.57
C SER A 13 -18.97 -7.09 7.79
N LYS A 14 -20.02 -6.68 8.49
CA LYS A 14 -21.19 -6.01 7.90
C LYS A 14 -21.50 -4.72 8.65
N GLU A 15 -21.68 -3.63 7.93
CA GLU A 15 -21.96 -2.31 8.49
C GLU A 15 -23.15 -1.67 7.76
N ASN A 16 -24.19 -1.29 8.51
CA ASN A 16 -25.30 -0.55 7.93
C ASN A 16 -24.88 0.91 7.70
N GLY A 17 -25.17 1.45 6.52
CA GLY A 17 -24.87 2.82 6.18
C GLY A 17 -25.94 3.48 5.34
N ARG A 18 -25.75 4.75 5.06
CA ARG A 18 -26.67 5.54 4.24
C ARG A 18 -25.89 6.41 3.27
N ILE A 19 -26.26 6.38 2.00
CA ILE A 19 -25.64 7.22 0.97
C ILE A 19 -26.13 8.66 1.15
N THR A 20 -25.29 9.55 1.66
CA THR A 20 -25.60 10.96 1.89
C THR A 20 -25.41 11.82 0.64
N LYS A 21 -24.42 11.49 -0.19
CA LYS A 21 -24.17 12.11 -1.50
C LYS A 21 -23.81 11.07 -2.55
N LEU A 22 -24.22 11.34 -3.77
CA LEU A 22 -23.90 10.53 -4.95
C LEU A 22 -23.36 11.47 -6.03
N ILE A 23 -22.17 11.19 -6.51
CA ILE A 23 -21.41 12.06 -7.43
C ILE A 23 -21.08 11.25 -8.67
N GLY A 24 -21.56 11.72 -9.83
CA GLY A 24 -21.17 11.21 -11.13
C GLY A 24 -19.96 11.93 -11.70
N PHE A 25 -19.30 11.29 -12.66
CA PHE A 25 -18.16 11.85 -13.38
C PHE A 25 -18.53 12.10 -14.85
N LEU A 26 -18.30 13.33 -15.33
CA LEU A 26 -18.44 13.70 -16.74
C LEU A 26 -17.12 14.31 -17.22
N GLY A 27 -16.30 13.50 -17.88
CA GLY A 27 -14.90 13.88 -18.15
C GLY A 27 -14.14 14.11 -16.85
N LEU A 28 -13.60 15.31 -16.67
CA LEU A 28 -12.93 15.72 -15.42
C LEU A 28 -13.88 16.37 -14.40
N ALA A 29 -15.11 16.68 -14.81
CA ALA A 29 -16.09 17.33 -13.94
C ALA A 29 -16.75 16.31 -13.01
N ARG A 30 -16.95 16.72 -11.76
CA ARG A 30 -17.72 15.98 -10.75
C ARG A 30 -19.05 16.69 -10.54
N THR A 31 -20.15 15.97 -10.71
CA THR A 31 -21.50 16.54 -10.58
C THR A 31 -22.33 15.68 -9.64
N GLU A 32 -23.07 16.32 -8.73
CA GLU A 32 -23.99 15.59 -7.86
C GLU A 32 -25.18 15.08 -8.69
N ILE A 33 -25.50 13.79 -8.53
CA ILE A 33 -26.57 13.11 -9.26
C ILE A 33 -27.54 12.46 -8.27
N GLU A 34 -28.79 12.30 -8.67
CA GLU A 34 -29.82 11.71 -7.81
C GLU A 34 -29.82 10.17 -7.88
N ASN A 35 -29.58 9.61 -9.07
CA ASN A 35 -29.61 8.17 -9.34
C ASN A 35 -28.36 7.74 -10.13
N ALA A 36 -27.93 6.51 -9.92
CA ALA A 36 -26.88 5.82 -10.68
C ALA A 36 -27.35 4.39 -11.01
N TYR A 37 -26.89 3.86 -12.13
CA TYR A 37 -27.29 2.55 -12.63
C TYR A 37 -26.08 1.62 -12.80
N ALA A 38 -26.36 0.35 -13.08
CA ALA A 38 -25.31 -0.64 -13.35
C ALA A 38 -24.42 -0.18 -14.52
N GLY A 39 -23.11 -0.16 -14.29
CA GLY A 39 -22.10 0.31 -15.24
C GLY A 39 -21.63 1.74 -15.02
N ASP A 40 -22.33 2.53 -14.21
CA ASP A 40 -21.90 3.89 -13.88
C ASP A 40 -20.72 3.89 -12.91
N ILE A 41 -19.73 4.75 -13.16
CA ILE A 41 -18.64 5.04 -12.22
C ILE A 41 -19.07 6.25 -11.41
N VAL A 42 -19.16 6.08 -10.09
CA VAL A 42 -19.65 7.11 -9.17
C VAL A 42 -18.81 7.16 -7.89
N ALA A 43 -18.85 8.30 -7.22
CA ALA A 43 -18.36 8.43 -5.86
C ALA A 43 -19.55 8.61 -4.90
N ILE A 44 -19.50 7.93 -3.77
CA ILE A 44 -20.52 7.97 -2.72
C ILE A 44 -19.92 8.53 -1.43
N ALA A 45 -20.74 9.24 -0.66
CA ALA A 45 -20.38 9.68 0.69
C ALA A 45 -21.38 9.11 1.70
N GLY A 46 -20.93 8.83 2.93
CA GLY A 46 -21.80 8.32 4.00
C GLY A 46 -21.22 7.16 4.81
N PHE A 47 -20.00 6.73 4.51
CA PHE A 47 -19.27 5.70 5.25
C PHE A 47 -17.96 6.28 5.78
N ASN A 48 -17.61 5.92 7.02
CA ASN A 48 -16.36 6.35 7.64
C ASN A 48 -15.20 5.39 7.37
N ALA A 49 -15.49 4.10 7.15
CA ALA A 49 -14.50 3.03 7.08
C ALA A 49 -14.79 2.07 5.92
N MET A 50 -14.89 2.62 4.71
CA MET A 50 -14.97 1.86 3.46
C MET A 50 -13.56 1.68 2.91
N ASP A 51 -13.16 0.44 2.65
CA ASP A 51 -11.86 0.09 2.10
C ASP A 51 -11.98 -0.53 0.70
N VAL A 52 -10.86 -0.61 -0.01
CA VAL A 52 -10.82 -1.22 -1.34
C VAL A 52 -11.09 -2.71 -1.24
N GLY A 53 -12.01 -3.20 -2.07
CA GLY A 53 -12.47 -4.58 -2.06
C GLY A 53 -13.79 -4.78 -1.30
N ASP A 54 -14.28 -3.77 -0.59
CA ASP A 54 -15.61 -3.81 0.04
C ASP A 54 -16.74 -3.68 -1.01
N SER A 55 -17.89 -4.26 -0.69
CA SER A 55 -19.09 -4.20 -1.54
C SER A 55 -20.24 -3.48 -0.83
N VAL A 56 -20.80 -2.45 -1.47
CA VAL A 56 -22.06 -1.83 -1.03
C VAL A 56 -23.22 -2.55 -1.69
N VAL A 57 -24.09 -3.14 -0.88
CA VAL A 57 -25.17 -4.01 -1.34
C VAL A 57 -26.52 -3.62 -0.74
N ASP A 58 -27.58 -4.14 -1.34
CA ASP A 58 -28.94 -4.03 -0.80
C ASP A 58 -29.05 -4.80 0.53
N PRO A 59 -29.60 -4.20 1.61
CA PRO A 59 -29.73 -4.87 2.91
C PRO A 59 -30.71 -6.05 2.92
N THR A 60 -31.71 -6.05 2.03
CA THR A 60 -32.77 -7.07 1.94
C THR A 60 -32.34 -8.27 1.11
N ASN A 61 -31.48 -8.06 0.11
CA ASN A 61 -30.89 -9.12 -0.70
C ASN A 61 -29.37 -8.90 -0.92
N PRO A 62 -28.54 -9.16 0.09
CA PRO A 62 -27.12 -8.89 0.04
C PRO A 62 -26.38 -9.88 -0.87
N MET A 63 -25.84 -9.39 -1.98
CA MET A 63 -25.01 -10.14 -2.93
C MET A 63 -23.68 -9.41 -3.13
N PRO A 64 -22.70 -9.59 -2.22
CA PRO A 64 -21.40 -8.93 -2.34
C PRO A 64 -20.61 -9.52 -3.52
N LEU A 65 -19.72 -8.70 -4.07
CA LEU A 65 -18.73 -9.19 -5.04
C LEU A 65 -17.63 -9.95 -4.31
N ASP A 66 -16.94 -10.82 -5.05
CA ASP A 66 -15.76 -11.51 -4.53
C ASP A 66 -14.73 -10.47 -4.07
N PRO A 67 -14.20 -10.58 -2.84
CA PRO A 67 -13.21 -9.65 -2.32
C PRO A 67 -12.00 -9.61 -3.24
N MET A 68 -11.50 -8.40 -3.52
CA MET A 68 -10.28 -8.24 -4.28
C MET A 68 -9.09 -8.73 -3.43
N HIS A 69 -8.30 -9.66 -3.96
CA HIS A 69 -7.05 -10.05 -3.33
C HIS A 69 -6.01 -8.94 -3.53
N LEU A 70 -5.75 -8.20 -2.45
CA LEU A 70 -4.66 -7.25 -2.43
C LEU A 70 -3.34 -7.99 -2.23
N GLU A 71 -2.38 -7.86 -3.15
CA GLU A 71 -1.07 -8.47 -2.94
C GLU A 71 -0.39 -7.89 -1.70
N GLU A 72 0.10 -8.79 -0.87
CA GLU A 72 0.68 -8.49 0.43
C GLU A 72 2.08 -7.87 0.29
N PRO A 73 2.54 -7.12 1.32
CA PRO A 73 3.92 -6.67 1.40
C PRO A 73 4.93 -7.83 1.34
N THR A 74 6.06 -7.59 0.68
CA THR A 74 7.16 -8.56 0.50
C THR A 74 8.41 -8.20 1.32
N MET A 75 8.55 -6.93 1.70
CA MET A 75 9.66 -6.45 2.52
C MET A 75 9.21 -5.41 3.55
N SER A 76 10.02 -5.25 4.60
CA SER A 76 9.82 -4.27 5.66
C SER A 76 11.09 -3.49 5.98
N VAL A 77 10.91 -2.24 6.41
CA VAL A 77 11.94 -1.37 6.99
C VAL A 77 11.41 -0.78 8.30
N TYR A 78 12.31 -0.30 9.14
CA TYR A 78 11.97 0.51 10.29
C TYR A 78 12.22 1.98 9.98
N PHE A 79 11.18 2.81 10.08
CA PHE A 79 11.28 4.26 10.17
C PHE A 79 11.35 4.63 11.64
N ALA A 80 12.30 5.48 12.04
CA ALA A 80 12.43 5.91 13.42
C ALA A 80 12.73 7.40 13.52
N VAL A 81 12.39 8.00 14.67
CA VAL A 81 12.84 9.36 14.99
C VAL A 81 14.37 9.40 14.97
N ASN A 82 14.94 10.48 14.43
CA ASN A 82 16.39 10.68 14.47
C ASN A 82 16.83 10.96 15.91
N ASP A 83 17.60 10.05 16.49
CA ASP A 83 18.18 10.13 17.83
C ASP A 83 19.69 10.40 17.80
N SER A 84 20.24 10.72 16.61
CA SER A 84 21.65 11.04 16.45
C SER A 84 22.01 12.44 16.97
N PRO A 85 23.31 12.76 17.14
CA PRO A 85 23.75 14.11 17.50
C PRO A 85 23.36 15.22 16.50
N LEU A 86 22.89 14.86 15.31
CA LEU A 86 22.46 15.79 14.27
C LEU A 86 20.94 16.02 14.28
N ALA A 87 20.22 15.46 15.26
CA ALA A 87 18.77 15.54 15.36
C ALA A 87 18.26 17.00 15.38
N GLY A 88 17.36 17.33 14.45
CA GLY A 88 16.68 18.62 14.38
C GLY A 88 17.48 19.77 13.78
N LEU A 89 18.60 19.47 13.10
CA LEU A 89 19.41 20.48 12.42
C LEU A 89 18.90 20.83 11.01
N GLU A 90 18.30 19.87 10.31
CA GLU A 90 17.85 20.04 8.92
C GLU A 90 16.32 19.88 8.76
N GLY A 91 15.70 19.03 9.59
CA GLY A 91 14.27 18.75 9.56
C GLY A 91 13.40 19.69 10.39
N LYS A 92 12.20 19.97 9.89
CA LYS A 92 11.14 20.67 10.63
C LYS A 92 10.24 19.71 11.42
N HIS A 93 10.13 18.47 10.95
CA HIS A 93 9.26 17.44 11.53
C HIS A 93 10.12 16.30 12.08
N VAL A 94 10.40 16.36 13.38
CA VAL A 94 11.33 15.42 14.06
C VAL A 94 10.68 14.60 15.17
N THR A 95 9.40 14.82 15.46
CA THR A 95 8.72 14.14 16.57
C THR A 95 8.06 12.83 16.12
N ALA A 96 8.04 11.84 17.01
CA ALA A 96 7.40 10.54 16.76
C ALA A 96 5.94 10.69 16.31
N ASN A 97 5.18 11.58 16.97
CA ASN A 97 3.76 11.80 16.64
C ASN A 97 3.57 12.32 15.21
N LYS A 98 4.40 13.28 14.77
CA LYS A 98 4.30 13.80 13.40
C LYS A 98 4.63 12.73 12.38
N LEU A 99 5.68 11.93 12.64
CA LEU A 99 6.08 10.83 11.76
C LEU A 99 4.97 9.78 11.68
N LYS A 100 4.42 9.37 12.84
CA LYS A 100 3.28 8.45 12.95
C LYS A 100 2.10 8.93 12.12
N ASP A 101 1.63 10.16 12.36
CA ASP A 101 0.45 10.71 11.68
C ASP A 101 0.65 10.71 10.16
N ARG A 102 1.85 11.04 9.69
CA ARG A 102 2.17 11.07 8.27
C ARG A 102 2.27 9.68 7.64
N LEU A 103 2.85 8.71 8.34
CA LEU A 103 2.92 7.32 7.89
C LEU A 103 1.52 6.70 7.84
N LEU A 104 0.69 6.91 8.87
CA LEU A 104 -0.70 6.44 8.89
C LEU A 104 -1.53 7.08 7.79
N LYS A 105 -1.31 8.37 7.51
CA LYS A 105 -1.94 9.04 6.37
C LYS A 105 -1.54 8.42 5.02
N GLU A 106 -0.29 7.98 4.87
CA GLU A 106 0.15 7.28 3.65
C GLU A 106 -0.63 5.97 3.47
N MET A 107 -0.81 5.20 4.54
CA MET A 107 -1.52 3.90 4.49
C MET A 107 -2.96 4.03 4.00
N GLN A 108 -3.62 5.17 4.24
CA GLN A 108 -4.98 5.43 3.74
C GLN A 108 -5.05 5.53 2.21
N THR A 109 -3.96 5.95 1.57
CA THR A 109 -3.88 6.11 0.11
C THR A 109 -3.16 4.96 -0.57
N ASN A 110 -2.21 4.33 0.14
CA ASN A 110 -1.34 3.30 -0.38
C ASN A 110 -1.66 1.96 0.29
N ILE A 111 -2.73 1.33 -0.18
CA ILE A 111 -3.35 0.15 0.43
C ILE A 111 -2.36 -1.04 0.47
N ALA A 112 -1.40 -1.07 -0.45
CA ALA A 112 -0.35 -2.07 -0.52
C ALA A 112 0.71 -1.95 0.58
N MET A 113 0.72 -0.87 1.35
CA MET A 113 1.64 -0.66 2.46
C MET A 113 0.96 -0.94 3.80
N LYS A 114 1.75 -1.42 4.76
CA LYS A 114 1.32 -1.59 6.16
C LYS A 114 2.28 -0.86 7.08
N CYS A 115 1.75 -0.26 8.13
CA CYS A 115 2.54 0.43 9.16
C CYS A 115 2.15 -0.11 10.53
N GLU A 116 3.13 -0.56 11.30
CA GLU A 116 2.99 -1.06 12.67
C GLU A 116 3.85 -0.22 13.60
N GLU A 117 3.29 0.20 14.74
CA GLU A 117 4.04 0.94 15.76
C GLU A 117 4.80 -0.04 16.66
N MET A 118 6.11 0.11 16.72
CA MET A 118 7.00 -0.77 17.50
C MET A 118 7.33 -0.19 18.88
N GLY A 119 6.83 1.01 19.19
CA GLY A 119 7.21 1.78 20.38
C GLY A 119 8.45 2.64 20.17
N GLU A 120 8.74 3.52 21.13
CA GLU A 120 9.95 4.37 21.15
C GLU A 120 10.13 5.24 19.88
N GLY A 121 9.04 5.61 19.20
CA GLY A 121 9.11 6.36 17.95
C GLY A 121 9.66 5.57 16.76
N LYS A 122 9.59 4.23 16.81
CA LYS A 122 9.91 3.31 15.72
C LYS A 122 8.63 2.75 15.10
N PHE A 123 8.63 2.68 13.77
CA PHE A 123 7.51 2.23 12.96
C PHE A 123 8.01 1.22 11.94
N LYS A 124 7.47 0.01 11.97
CA LYS A 124 7.73 -1.00 10.94
C LYS A 124 6.82 -0.72 9.76
N VAL A 125 7.42 -0.36 8.63
CA VAL A 125 6.71 -0.07 7.39
C VAL A 125 7.01 -1.19 6.40
N SER A 126 5.95 -1.84 5.93
CA SER A 126 6.02 -2.95 4.99
C SER A 126 5.44 -2.51 3.65
N GLY A 127 6.12 -2.86 2.55
CA GLY A 127 5.69 -2.56 1.18
C GLY A 127 5.99 -3.70 0.20
N ARG A 128 5.60 -3.52 -1.05
CA ARG A 128 5.79 -4.52 -2.13
C ARG A 128 7.18 -4.51 -2.75
N GLY A 129 7.99 -3.51 -2.46
CA GLY A 129 9.31 -3.36 -3.05
C GLY A 129 10.09 -2.19 -2.46
N GLU A 130 11.40 -2.20 -2.68
CA GLU A 130 12.31 -1.19 -2.14
C GLU A 130 11.96 0.20 -2.69
N LEU A 131 11.66 0.28 -3.98
CA LEU A 131 11.33 1.54 -4.66
C LEU A 131 10.11 2.24 -4.05
N GLN A 132 9.06 1.50 -3.68
CA GLN A 132 7.86 2.06 -3.06
C GLN A 132 8.21 2.74 -1.72
N ILE A 133 9.04 2.08 -0.91
CA ILE A 133 9.50 2.59 0.38
C ILE A 133 10.44 3.78 0.17
N THR A 134 11.32 3.74 -0.84
CA THR A 134 12.20 4.85 -1.19
C THR A 134 11.41 6.09 -1.60
N ILE A 135 10.34 5.94 -2.38
CA ILE A 135 9.47 7.07 -2.77
C ILE A 135 8.82 7.69 -1.54
N LEU A 136 8.31 6.87 -0.61
CA LEU A 136 7.75 7.37 0.65
C LEU A 136 8.81 8.14 1.46
N ALA A 137 10.01 7.58 1.64
CA ALA A 137 11.09 8.22 2.36
C ALA A 137 11.52 9.55 1.71
N GLU A 138 11.62 9.60 0.38
CA GLU A 138 11.99 10.80 -0.35
C GLU A 138 10.89 11.88 -0.27
N ASN A 139 9.61 11.49 -0.31
CA ASN A 139 8.49 12.42 -0.10
C ASN A 139 8.52 13.00 1.31
N LEU A 140 8.70 12.17 2.34
CA LEU A 140 8.89 12.63 3.73
C LEU A 140 10.05 13.62 3.84
N ARG A 141 11.19 13.32 3.22
CA ARG A 141 12.35 14.21 3.21
C ARG A 141 12.04 15.56 2.55
N ARG A 142 11.34 15.56 1.41
CA ARG A 142 10.89 16.78 0.71
C ARG A 142 9.87 17.58 1.50
N GLU A 143 9.04 16.91 2.30
CA GLU A 143 8.10 17.51 3.24
C GLU A 143 8.81 18.09 4.49
N GLY A 144 10.12 17.88 4.65
CA GLY A 144 10.93 18.40 5.75
C GLY A 144 10.90 17.52 7.00
N PHE A 145 10.57 16.24 6.86
CA PHE A 145 10.76 15.25 7.92
C PHE A 145 12.23 14.85 8.02
N GLU A 146 12.64 14.60 9.26
CA GLU A 146 13.95 14.03 9.58
C GLU A 146 13.74 12.80 10.44
N PHE A 147 14.28 11.69 9.96
CA PHE A 147 14.06 10.35 10.48
C PHE A 147 15.23 9.46 10.07
N SER A 148 15.37 8.33 10.72
CA SER A 148 16.28 7.26 10.31
C SER A 148 15.48 6.11 9.68
N ILE A 149 16.12 5.39 8.76
CA ILE A 149 15.54 4.24 8.07
C ILE A 149 16.51 3.05 8.16
N SER A 150 15.99 1.86 8.49
CA SER A 150 16.80 0.64 8.52
C SER A 150 17.05 0.08 7.12
N ARG A 151 17.97 -0.89 7.03
CA ARG A 151 18.08 -1.76 5.85
C ARG A 151 16.74 -2.50 5.63
N PRO A 152 16.30 -2.69 4.38
CA PRO A 152 15.15 -3.53 4.06
C PRO A 152 15.40 -5.00 4.37
N GLU A 153 14.39 -5.64 4.95
CA GLU A 153 14.35 -7.05 5.29
C GLU A 153 13.16 -7.74 4.62
N VAL A 154 13.38 -8.95 4.14
CA VAL A 154 12.35 -9.78 3.49
C VAL A 154 11.35 -10.27 4.53
N ILE A 155 10.06 -10.25 4.17
CA ILE A 155 8.99 -10.81 5.01
C ILE A 155 8.92 -12.31 4.75
N ILE A 156 9.36 -13.10 5.72
CA ILE A 156 9.22 -14.55 5.70
C ILE A 156 7.81 -14.92 6.14
N LYS A 157 7.17 -15.81 5.37
CA LYS A 157 5.87 -16.40 5.70
C LYS A 157 6.02 -17.86 6.04
N GLU A 158 5.05 -18.39 6.78
CA GLU A 158 4.97 -19.83 7.04
C GLU A 158 3.76 -20.39 6.30
N GLU A 159 4.01 -21.26 5.32
CA GLU A 159 2.98 -21.94 4.54
C GLU A 159 3.10 -23.44 4.78
N ASN A 160 2.04 -24.06 5.32
CA ASN A 160 2.03 -25.49 5.66
C ASN A 160 3.20 -25.94 6.56
N GLY A 161 3.64 -25.09 7.49
CA GLY A 161 4.77 -25.37 8.39
C GLY A 161 6.15 -25.14 7.77
N VAL A 162 6.22 -24.63 6.53
CA VAL A 162 7.48 -24.36 5.82
C VAL A 162 7.68 -22.85 5.71
N LYS A 163 8.89 -22.39 6.03
CA LYS A 163 9.28 -20.99 5.83
C LYS A 163 9.47 -20.71 4.34
N CYS A 164 8.69 -19.75 3.84
CA CYS A 164 8.72 -19.28 2.46
C CYS A 164 9.18 -17.82 2.42
N GLU A 165 10.05 -17.50 1.47
CA GLU A 165 10.41 -16.12 1.13
C GLU A 165 9.79 -15.73 -0.22
N PRO A 166 9.46 -14.45 -0.46
CA PRO A 166 9.00 -13.98 -1.75
C PRO A 166 10.10 -14.11 -2.81
N PHE A 167 9.70 -14.56 -4.00
CA PHE A 167 10.54 -14.56 -5.21
C PHE A 167 9.96 -13.58 -6.21
N GLU A 168 10.84 -12.87 -6.92
CA GLU A 168 10.46 -11.94 -7.98
C GLU A 168 10.92 -12.44 -9.36
N HIS A 169 10.13 -12.12 -10.38
CA HIS A 169 10.50 -12.37 -11.76
C HIS A 169 11.24 -11.16 -12.33
N LEU A 170 12.52 -11.34 -12.63
CA LEU A 170 13.38 -10.28 -13.15
C LEU A 170 13.58 -10.44 -14.66
N VAL A 171 13.30 -9.38 -15.42
CA VAL A 171 13.64 -9.27 -16.84
C VAL A 171 14.68 -8.17 -16.99
N ILE A 172 15.78 -8.48 -17.68
CA ILE A 172 16.84 -7.52 -17.97
C ILE A 172 17.03 -7.45 -19.47
N ASP A 173 16.93 -6.24 -20.01
CA ASP A 173 17.31 -5.92 -21.38
C ASP A 173 18.68 -5.23 -21.35
N THR A 174 19.63 -5.76 -22.10
CA THR A 174 21.02 -5.29 -22.10
C THR A 174 21.73 -5.64 -23.41
N PRO A 175 22.72 -4.84 -23.85
CA PRO A 175 23.60 -5.26 -24.94
C PRO A 175 24.27 -6.61 -24.68
N GLN A 176 24.46 -7.39 -25.75
CA GLN A 176 25.00 -8.76 -25.66
C GLN A 176 26.34 -8.84 -24.92
N ASP A 177 27.18 -7.81 -25.06
CA ASP A 177 28.50 -7.71 -24.41
C ASP A 177 28.43 -7.72 -22.87
N PHE A 178 27.29 -7.33 -22.27
CA PHE A 178 27.11 -7.32 -20.82
C PHE A 178 26.39 -8.55 -20.26
N SER A 179 25.77 -9.36 -21.13
CA SER A 179 24.95 -10.51 -20.72
C SER A 179 25.68 -11.45 -19.75
N GLY A 180 26.91 -11.88 -20.10
CA GLY A 180 27.70 -12.79 -19.27
C GLY A 180 27.98 -12.27 -17.85
N ALA A 181 28.34 -10.98 -17.74
CA ALA A 181 28.63 -10.35 -16.45
C ALA A 181 27.38 -10.21 -15.56
N ILE A 182 26.23 -9.94 -16.18
CA ILE A 182 24.95 -9.85 -15.47
C ILE A 182 24.53 -11.23 -14.95
N ILE A 183 24.61 -12.25 -15.80
CA ILE A 183 24.27 -13.64 -15.44
C ILE A 183 25.12 -14.11 -14.26
N GLU A 184 26.43 -13.86 -14.30
CA GLU A 184 27.34 -14.24 -13.20
C GLU A 184 26.97 -13.54 -11.88
N ARG A 185 26.66 -12.23 -11.93
CA ARG A 185 26.25 -11.45 -10.75
C ARG A 185 24.93 -11.93 -10.16
N LEU A 186 23.96 -12.29 -11.01
CA LEU A 186 22.66 -12.80 -10.58
C LEU A 186 22.75 -14.22 -10.02
N GLY A 187 23.57 -15.09 -10.62
CA GLY A 187 23.80 -16.45 -10.12
C GLY A 187 24.38 -16.46 -8.70
N LYS A 188 25.29 -15.53 -8.38
CA LYS A 188 25.81 -15.32 -7.02
C LYS A 188 24.74 -14.89 -6.01
N ARG A 189 23.63 -14.32 -6.49
CA ARG A 189 22.47 -13.86 -5.69
C ARG A 189 21.31 -14.86 -5.71
N LYS A 190 21.57 -16.13 -6.05
CA LYS A 190 20.57 -17.21 -6.08
C LYS A 190 19.48 -17.06 -7.15
N ALA A 191 19.68 -16.20 -8.15
CA ALA A 191 18.75 -16.12 -9.27
C ALA A 191 18.82 -17.39 -10.13
N GLU A 192 17.67 -17.83 -10.62
CA GLU A 192 17.56 -18.94 -11.57
C GLU A 192 17.14 -18.39 -12.94
N MET A 193 17.98 -18.58 -13.96
CA MET A 193 17.63 -18.15 -15.32
C MET A 193 16.56 -19.05 -15.91
N LYS A 194 15.43 -18.46 -16.32
CA LYS A 194 14.31 -19.18 -16.96
C LYS A 194 14.36 -19.15 -18.49
N ALA A 195 14.77 -18.03 -19.07
CA ALA A 195 14.88 -17.85 -20.52
C ALA A 195 15.92 -16.76 -20.85
N MET A 196 16.49 -16.82 -22.05
CA MET A 196 17.32 -15.78 -22.64
C MET A 196 16.94 -15.67 -24.12
N ASN A 197 16.50 -14.49 -24.52
CA ASN A 197 16.12 -14.20 -25.91
C ASN A 197 17.14 -13.20 -26.47
N PRO A 198 17.94 -13.59 -27.48
CA PRO A 198 18.91 -12.72 -28.14
C PRO A 198 18.27 -11.64 -29.02
#